data_AF-A0A1C4TP97-F1
#
_entry.id   AF-A0A1C4TP97-F1
#
_cell.length_a   1.000
_cell.length_b   1.000
_cell.length_c   1.000
_cell.angle_alpha   90.00
_cell.angle_beta   90.00
_cell.angle_gamma   90.00
#
_symmetry.space_group_name_H-M   'P 1'
#
loop_
_entity.id
_entity.type
_entity.pdbx_description
1 polymer ?
#
loop_
_entity_poly.entity_id
_entity_poly.type
_entity_poly.pdbx_seq_one_letter_code
_entity_poly.pdbx_strand_id
1 'polypeptide(L)'
;MSVSTAQAILSVPIGPPPGDQRDVDATGTIRRVRALVAIGWPVAQLAPRFGLYVTALGAIARGELQNVRATTARRVAHEYRTLSRTPGNSNRARNDARRNNWHGPMAWDDTTIEDPSAHPEVDATEPQVLNRDELAAQRRADVEHLCTFGVSSHEIARRLGIAESTVKGILGELRAGERRDRTKAAA
;
A
#
# COMPACT_ATOMS: atom_id res chain seq x y z
N MET A 1 57.56 1.22 -2.52
CA MET A 1 56.14 1.35 -2.13
C MET A 1 56.11 1.50 -0.61
N SER A 2 55.64 2.64 -0.11
CA SER A 2 55.95 3.13 1.23
C SER A 2 55.23 2.36 2.33
N VAL A 3 56.00 1.82 3.28
CA VAL A 3 55.54 1.16 4.53
C VAL A 3 54.60 2.07 5.35
N SER A 4 54.68 3.38 5.16
CA SER A 4 53.84 4.39 5.83
C SER A 4 52.35 4.26 5.46
N THR A 5 52.02 3.93 4.20
CA THR A 5 50.62 3.76 3.78
C THR A 5 50.00 2.51 4.40
N ALA A 6 50.79 1.44 4.57
CA ALA A 6 50.33 0.21 5.20
C ALA A 6 50.01 0.43 6.69
N GLN A 7 50.83 1.21 7.42
CA GLN A 7 50.54 1.55 8.82
C GLN A 7 49.32 2.46 8.97
N ALA A 8 49.09 3.39 8.03
CA ALA A 8 47.91 4.25 8.04
C ALA A 8 46.61 3.46 7.81
N ILE A 9 46.64 2.42 6.97
CA ILE A 9 45.48 1.54 6.76
C ILE A 9 45.19 0.69 8.00
N LEU A 10 46.23 0.20 8.69
CA LEU A 10 46.08 -0.66 9.85
C LEU A 10 45.63 0.07 11.14
N SER A 11 45.74 1.39 11.17
CA SER A 11 45.44 2.21 12.36
C SER A 11 44.01 2.75 12.37
N VAL A 12 43.19 2.43 11.36
CA VAL A 12 41.76 2.80 11.36
C VAL A 12 41.05 1.96 12.42
N PRO A 13 40.54 2.56 13.52
CA PRO A 13 39.81 1.82 14.52
C PRO A 13 38.54 1.25 13.89
N ILE A 14 38.42 -0.08 13.90
CA ILE A 14 37.19 -0.76 13.50
C ILE A 14 36.21 -0.56 14.66
N GLY A 15 35.20 0.28 14.45
CA GLY A 15 34.12 0.45 15.42
C GLY A 15 33.41 -0.88 15.72
N PRO A 16 32.57 -0.93 16.78
CA PRO A 16 31.80 -2.13 17.08
C PRO A 16 31.07 -2.59 15.81
N PRO A 17 30.97 -3.92 15.58
CA PRO A 17 30.25 -4.43 14.43
C PRO A 17 28.85 -3.80 14.44
N PRO A 18 28.33 -3.37 13.29
CA PRO A 18 27.01 -2.79 13.26
C PRO A 18 26.03 -3.78 13.89
N GLY A 19 25.33 -3.36 14.97
CA GLY A 19 24.38 -4.20 15.69
C GLY A 19 23.40 -4.83 14.71
N ASP A 20 23.10 -6.12 14.88
CA ASP A 20 22.42 -7.02 13.93
C ASP A 20 21.52 -6.29 12.92
N GLN A 21 22.12 -5.78 11.84
CA GLN A 21 21.45 -4.98 10.80
C GLN A 21 20.54 -5.85 9.91
N ARG A 22 20.16 -7.04 10.38
CA ARG A 22 19.30 -7.93 9.62
C ARG A 22 17.90 -7.37 9.54
N ASP A 23 17.32 -6.99 10.68
CA ASP A 23 15.95 -6.53 10.77
C ASP A 23 15.87 -5.15 11.46
N VAL A 24 14.99 -4.30 10.96
CA VAL A 24 14.70 -2.94 11.47
C VAL A 24 13.20 -2.80 11.70
N ASP A 25 12.82 -1.80 12.48
CA ASP A 25 11.42 -1.47 12.72
C ASP A 25 10.67 -1.28 11.38
N ALA A 26 9.51 -1.90 11.28
CA ALA A 26 8.71 -1.90 10.05
C ALA A 26 7.99 -0.56 9.81
N THR A 27 7.85 0.31 10.81
CA THR A 27 6.97 1.49 10.81
C THR A 27 7.14 2.36 9.58
N GLY A 28 8.34 2.84 9.26
CA GLY A 28 8.51 3.69 8.08
C GLY A 28 8.39 2.91 6.77
N THR A 29 8.63 1.60 6.77
CA THR A 29 8.35 0.76 5.58
C THR A 29 6.83 0.65 5.37
N ILE A 30 6.07 0.37 6.43
CA ILE A 30 4.61 0.30 6.43
C ILE A 30 4.04 1.62 5.92
N ARG A 31 4.44 2.75 6.50
CA ARG A 31 3.93 4.09 6.14
C ARG A 31 4.22 4.45 4.69
N ARG A 32 5.44 4.21 4.19
CA ARG A 32 5.78 4.47 2.78
C ARG A 32 4.98 3.62 1.81
N VAL A 33 4.80 2.34 2.09
CA VAL A 33 3.98 1.46 1.24
C VAL A 33 2.53 1.94 1.22
N ARG A 34 1.96 2.24 2.40
CA ARG A 34 0.60 2.78 2.54
C ARG A 34 0.42 4.10 1.77
N ALA A 35 1.39 4.99 1.85
CA ALA A 35 1.38 6.27 1.14
C ALA A 35 1.42 6.09 -0.38
N LEU A 36 2.23 5.17 -0.90
CA LEU A 36 2.23 4.85 -2.34
C LEU A 36 0.89 4.27 -2.80
N VAL A 37 0.28 3.40 -1.99
CA VAL A 37 -1.06 2.85 -2.28
C VAL A 37 -2.11 3.98 -2.27
N ALA A 38 -2.02 4.93 -1.34
CA ALA A 38 -2.92 6.08 -1.25
C ALA A 38 -2.89 7.00 -2.49
N ILE A 39 -1.74 7.13 -3.16
CA ILE A 39 -1.63 7.87 -4.43
C ILE A 39 -1.88 7.00 -5.66
N GLY A 40 -2.27 5.74 -5.50
CA GLY A 40 -2.77 4.90 -6.58
C GLY A 40 -1.79 3.86 -7.11
N TRP A 41 -0.69 3.56 -6.41
CA TRP A 41 0.18 2.44 -6.76
C TRP A 41 -0.34 1.12 -6.16
N PRO A 42 -0.79 0.15 -6.99
CA PRO A 42 -1.28 -1.11 -6.46
C PRO A 42 -0.12 -1.97 -5.92
N VAL A 43 -0.36 -2.70 -4.83
CA VAL A 43 0.61 -3.60 -4.19
C VAL A 43 1.24 -4.58 -5.19
N ALA A 44 0.45 -5.05 -6.16
CA ALA A 44 0.92 -5.94 -7.22
C ALA A 44 2.01 -5.33 -8.13
N GLN A 45 1.99 -4.00 -8.35
CA GLN A 45 3.04 -3.31 -9.10
C GLN A 45 4.24 -2.94 -8.22
N LEU A 46 4.01 -2.70 -6.93
CA LEU A 46 5.06 -2.33 -5.98
C LEU A 46 5.92 -3.54 -5.57
N ALA A 47 5.32 -4.70 -5.34
CA ALA A 47 6.03 -5.87 -4.81
C ALA A 47 7.23 -6.31 -5.66
N PRO A 48 7.13 -6.42 -7.01
CA PRO A 48 8.28 -6.76 -7.85
C PRO A 48 9.42 -5.74 -7.75
N ARG A 49 9.11 -4.44 -7.64
CA ARG A 49 10.12 -3.37 -7.48
C ARG A 49 10.90 -3.53 -6.19
N PHE A 50 10.22 -3.97 -5.13
CA PHE A 50 10.85 -4.22 -3.83
C PHE A 50 11.51 -5.60 -3.73
N GLY A 51 11.39 -6.46 -4.74
CA GLY A 51 11.88 -7.84 -4.70
C GLY A 51 11.10 -8.71 -3.71
N LEU A 52 9.82 -8.41 -3.50
CA LEU A 52 8.93 -9.11 -2.58
C LEU A 52 7.79 -9.81 -3.33
N TYR A 53 7.23 -10.83 -2.69
CA TYR A 53 5.94 -11.38 -3.10
C TYR A 53 4.82 -10.40 -2.75
N VAL A 54 3.76 -10.39 -3.57
CA VAL A 54 2.57 -9.53 -3.35
C VAL A 54 1.93 -9.79 -1.98
N THR A 55 1.88 -11.05 -1.56
CA THR A 55 1.38 -11.46 -0.23
C THR A 55 2.22 -10.88 0.90
N ALA A 56 3.56 -10.96 0.77
CA ALA A 56 4.49 -10.41 1.76
C ALA A 56 4.37 -8.88 1.87
N LEU A 57 4.32 -8.18 0.75
CA LEU A 57 4.13 -6.72 0.76
C LEU A 57 2.75 -6.33 1.32
N GLY A 58 1.71 -7.12 1.04
CA GLY A 58 0.38 -6.92 1.61
C GLY A 58 0.32 -7.13 3.14
N ALA A 59 1.10 -8.08 3.68
CA ALA A 59 1.26 -8.26 5.13
C ALA A 59 1.98 -7.08 5.78
N ILE A 60 3.05 -6.58 5.15
CA ILE A 60 3.75 -5.35 5.58
C ILE A 60 2.76 -4.17 5.56
N ALA A 61 2.06 -3.93 4.45
CA ALA A 61 1.12 -2.80 4.36
C ALA A 61 0.00 -2.85 5.42
N ARG A 62 -0.45 -4.05 5.82
CA ARG A 62 -1.44 -4.21 6.90
C ARG A 62 -0.84 -4.04 8.31
N GLY A 63 0.48 -3.98 8.44
CA GLY A 63 1.16 -3.81 9.73
C GLY A 63 1.23 -5.09 10.54
N GLU A 64 1.19 -6.26 9.88
CA GLU A 64 1.27 -7.56 10.56
C GLU A 64 2.67 -7.92 11.04
N LEU A 65 3.69 -7.18 10.59
CA LEU A 65 5.09 -7.39 10.91
C LEU A 65 5.60 -6.21 11.73
N GLN A 66 6.22 -6.50 12.88
CA GLN A 66 6.88 -5.49 13.70
C GLN A 66 8.25 -5.09 13.13
N ASN A 67 8.94 -6.05 12.50
CA ASN A 67 10.25 -5.84 11.92
C ASN A 67 10.30 -6.31 10.46
N VAL A 68 11.13 -5.65 9.66
CA VAL A 68 11.42 -6.02 8.27
C VAL A 68 12.93 -6.04 8.05
N ARG A 69 13.38 -6.79 7.05
CA ARG A 69 14.80 -6.77 6.69
C ARG A 69 15.29 -5.37 6.37
N ALA A 70 16.46 -4.99 6.87
CA ALA A 70 17.06 -3.68 6.60
C ALA A 70 17.29 -3.43 5.09
N THR A 71 17.52 -4.50 4.32
CA THR A 71 17.62 -4.43 2.85
C THR A 71 16.29 -4.07 2.20
N THR A 72 15.18 -4.63 2.70
CA THR A 72 13.82 -4.31 2.26
C THR A 72 13.48 -2.87 2.58
N ALA A 73 13.69 -2.43 3.83
CA ALA A 73 13.42 -1.06 4.26
C ALA A 73 14.16 -0.04 3.38
N ARG A 74 15.47 -0.26 3.14
CA ARG A 74 16.28 0.59 2.25
C ARG A 74 15.75 0.64 0.83
N ARG A 75 15.33 -0.50 0.27
CA ARG A 75 14.81 -0.56 -1.11
C ARG A 75 13.46 0.16 -1.23
N VAL A 76 12.57 -0.03 -0.26
CA VAL A 76 11.29 0.71 -0.21
C VAL A 76 11.53 2.21 -0.09
N ALA A 77 12.41 2.64 0.81
CA ALA A 77 12.77 4.06 0.96
C ALA A 77 13.37 4.64 -0.34
N HIS A 78 14.17 3.86 -1.07
CA HIS A 78 14.75 4.29 -2.34
C HIS A 78 13.67 4.53 -3.42
N GLU A 79 12.82 3.53 -3.68
CA GLU A 79 11.76 3.64 -4.67
C GLU A 79 10.71 4.69 -4.28
N TYR A 80 10.41 4.82 -2.98
CA TYR A 80 9.45 5.78 -2.47
C TYR A 80 9.79 7.21 -2.88
N ARG A 81 11.06 7.63 -2.82
CA ARG A 81 11.48 8.99 -3.22
C ARG A 81 11.11 9.35 -4.66
N THR A 82 11.04 8.36 -5.54
CA THR A 82 10.68 8.57 -6.94
C THR A 82 9.16 8.45 -7.11
N LEU A 83 8.57 7.39 -6.56
CA LEU A 83 7.16 7.07 -6.78
C LEU A 83 6.20 7.98 -6.03
N SER A 84 6.62 8.59 -4.91
CA SER A 84 5.79 9.54 -4.15
C SER A 84 5.42 10.79 -4.94
N ARG A 85 6.23 11.14 -5.96
CA ARG A 85 6.03 12.32 -6.82
C ARG A 85 5.09 12.08 -8.00
N THR A 86 4.78 10.82 -8.30
CA THR A 86 3.96 10.45 -9.45
C THR A 86 2.79 9.59 -9.00
N PRO A 87 1.54 10.04 -9.18
CA PRO A 87 0.39 9.22 -8.83
C PRO A 87 0.35 7.95 -9.69
N GLY A 88 0.00 6.83 -9.07
CA GLY A 88 -0.22 5.58 -9.77
C GLY A 88 -1.57 5.58 -10.50
N ASN A 89 -1.74 4.66 -11.44
CA ASN A 89 -2.92 4.61 -12.30
C ASN A 89 -4.11 3.81 -11.73
N SER A 90 -4.02 3.32 -10.48
CA SER A 90 -5.02 2.43 -9.91
C SER A 90 -5.99 3.15 -8.97
N ASN A 91 -7.23 3.36 -9.45
CA ASN A 91 -8.34 3.80 -8.59
C ASN A 91 -8.61 2.83 -7.46
N ARG A 92 -8.48 1.53 -7.73
CA ARG A 92 -8.59 0.47 -6.73
C ARG A 92 -7.63 0.68 -5.57
N ALA A 93 -6.35 0.92 -5.85
CA ALA A 93 -5.34 1.15 -4.81
C ALA A 93 -5.68 2.37 -3.95
N ARG A 94 -6.08 3.49 -4.57
CA ARG A 94 -6.51 4.70 -3.85
C ARG A 94 -7.68 4.40 -2.90
N ASN A 95 -8.64 3.62 -3.37
CA ASN A 95 -9.82 3.30 -2.58
C ASN A 95 -9.52 2.28 -1.47
N ASP A 96 -8.64 1.30 -1.72
CA ASP A 96 -8.13 0.40 -0.69
C ASP A 96 -7.43 1.19 0.42
N ALA A 97 -6.61 2.17 0.07
CA ALA A 97 -5.99 3.07 1.05
C ALA A 97 -7.03 3.84 1.87
N ARG A 98 -8.03 4.46 1.22
CA ARG A 98 -9.12 5.17 1.92
C ARG A 98 -9.86 4.26 2.91
N ARG A 99 -10.24 3.05 2.49
CA ARG A 99 -10.94 2.09 3.36
C ARG A 99 -10.14 1.71 4.59
N ASN A 100 -8.81 1.69 4.48
CA ASN A 100 -7.91 1.38 5.59
C ASN A 100 -7.37 2.62 6.32
N ASN A 101 -7.87 3.82 6.04
CA ASN A 101 -7.38 5.10 6.57
C ASN A 101 -5.86 5.27 6.36
N TRP A 102 -5.38 4.94 5.16
CA TRP A 102 -3.99 5.13 4.77
C TRP A 102 -3.80 6.50 4.13
N HIS A 103 -2.86 7.27 4.69
CA HIS A 103 -2.56 8.62 4.25
C HIS A 103 -1.46 8.65 3.19
N GLY A 104 -1.55 9.59 2.26
CA GLY A 104 -0.59 9.79 1.18
C GLY A 104 0.71 10.45 1.62
N PRO A 105 1.68 10.60 0.70
CA PRO A 105 3.01 11.15 0.99
C PRO A 105 2.98 12.54 1.64
N MET A 106 2.06 13.41 1.23
CA MET A 106 1.97 14.79 1.74
C MET A 106 1.55 14.86 3.22
N ALA A 107 0.97 13.80 3.77
CA ALA A 107 0.60 13.74 5.18
C ALA A 107 1.76 13.30 6.08
N TRP A 108 2.94 13.01 5.52
CA TRP A 108 4.09 12.54 6.28
C TRP A 108 5.28 13.45 6.00
N ASP A 109 5.92 13.95 7.06
CA ASP A 109 7.24 14.57 6.94
C ASP A 109 8.30 13.47 6.73
N ASP A 110 9.11 13.64 5.69
CA ASP A 110 10.20 12.74 5.32
C ASP A 110 11.21 12.52 6.47
N THR A 111 11.32 13.46 7.41
CA THR A 111 12.23 13.34 8.56
C THR A 111 11.66 12.56 9.74
N THR A 112 10.33 12.53 9.90
CA THR A 112 9.65 11.91 11.04
C THR A 112 8.88 10.64 10.68
N ILE A 113 8.77 10.30 9.39
CA ILE A 113 8.02 9.14 8.90
C ILE A 113 8.44 7.80 9.54
N GLU A 114 9.67 7.68 10.04
CA GLU A 114 10.17 6.49 10.75
C GLU A 114 9.83 6.47 12.24
N ASP A 115 9.51 7.61 12.85
CA ASP A 115 9.24 7.71 14.28
C ASP A 115 7.88 7.08 14.61
N PRO A 116 7.83 6.03 15.44
CA PRO A 116 6.56 5.39 15.83
C PRO A 116 5.56 6.36 16.45
N SER A 117 6.03 7.43 17.10
CA SER A 117 5.21 8.47 17.74
C SER A 117 4.71 9.54 16.75
N ALA A 118 5.24 9.61 15.53
CA ALA A 118 4.77 10.55 14.54
C ALA A 118 3.35 10.22 14.07
N HIS A 119 2.55 11.25 13.88
CA HIS A 119 1.18 11.16 13.37
C HIS A 119 1.10 11.84 11.99
N PRO A 120 0.20 11.36 11.10
CA PRO A 120 0.04 12.00 9.81
C PRO A 120 -0.49 13.42 9.99
N GLU A 121 0.15 14.37 9.31
CA GLU A 121 -0.31 15.74 9.18
C GLU A 121 -1.53 15.74 8.24
N VAL A 122 -2.70 15.64 8.84
CA VAL A 122 -3.97 15.82 8.14
C VAL A 122 -4.47 17.22 8.45
N ASP A 123 -4.64 18.05 7.41
CA ASP A 123 -5.55 19.17 7.53
C ASP A 123 -6.90 18.60 7.99
N ALA A 124 -7.58 19.27 8.92
CA ALA A 124 -8.86 18.86 9.49
C ALA A 124 -10.04 18.90 8.47
N THR A 125 -9.76 18.54 7.22
CA THR A 125 -10.74 18.35 6.17
C THR A 125 -11.43 17.02 6.41
N GLU A 126 -12.75 17.10 6.50
CA GLU A 126 -13.71 16.03 6.74
C GLU A 126 -13.33 14.71 6.03
N PRO A 127 -13.64 13.54 6.63
CA PRO A 127 -13.50 12.27 5.93
C PRO A 127 -14.17 12.42 4.57
N GLN A 128 -13.43 12.22 3.47
CA GLN A 128 -13.99 12.33 2.13
C GLN A 128 -15.14 11.33 1.99
N VAL A 129 -16.38 11.80 2.22
CA VAL A 129 -17.58 10.98 2.12
C VAL A 129 -17.71 10.66 0.64
N LEU A 130 -17.46 9.40 0.29
CA LEU A 130 -17.63 8.93 -1.08
C LEU A 130 -19.05 9.26 -1.51
N ASN A 131 -19.20 9.91 -2.66
CA ASN A 131 -20.52 10.05 -3.24
C ASN A 131 -21.05 8.65 -3.60
N ARG A 132 -22.37 8.55 -3.82
CA ARG A 132 -23.03 7.27 -4.09
C ARG A 132 -22.39 6.50 -5.24
N ASP A 133 -21.92 7.20 -6.27
CA ASP A 133 -21.36 6.61 -7.49
C ASP A 133 -19.93 6.09 -7.26
N GLU A 134 -19.13 6.83 -6.51
CA GLU A 134 -17.79 6.42 -6.06
C GLU A 134 -17.88 5.18 -5.16
N LEU A 135 -18.84 5.13 -4.24
CA LEU A 135 -19.08 3.97 -3.39
C LEU A 135 -19.52 2.75 -4.22
N ALA A 136 -20.36 2.94 -5.24
CA ALA A 136 -20.78 1.88 -6.14
C ALA A 136 -19.62 1.36 -7.01
N ALA A 137 -18.81 2.27 -7.56
CA ALA A 137 -17.60 1.93 -8.31
C ALA A 137 -16.60 1.15 -7.43
N GLN A 138 -16.48 1.54 -6.15
CA GLN A 138 -15.61 0.84 -5.22
C GLN A 138 -16.07 -0.58 -4.93
N ARG A 139 -17.36 -0.76 -4.61
CA ARG A 139 -17.94 -2.10 -4.40
C ARG A 139 -17.74 -2.99 -5.62
N ARG A 140 -17.89 -2.43 -6.83
CA ARG A 140 -17.70 -3.16 -8.09
C ARG A 140 -16.27 -3.66 -8.25
N ALA A 141 -15.30 -2.77 -8.08
CA ALA A 141 -13.88 -3.12 -8.18
C ALA A 141 -13.50 -4.19 -7.16
N ASP A 142 -13.96 -4.07 -5.92
CA ASP A 142 -13.68 -5.04 -4.85
C ASP A 142 -14.25 -6.44 -5.15
N VAL A 143 -15.50 -6.50 -5.62
CA VAL A 143 -16.15 -7.76 -6.03
C VAL A 143 -15.43 -8.42 -7.20
N GLU A 144 -15.09 -7.65 -8.24
CA GLU A 144 -14.38 -8.15 -9.42
C GLU A 144 -13.06 -8.84 -9.04
N HIS A 145 -12.26 -8.17 -8.23
CA HIS A 145 -10.96 -8.69 -7.80
C HIS A 145 -11.08 -9.94 -6.95
N LEU A 146 -11.96 -9.95 -5.93
CA LEU A 146 -12.12 -11.14 -5.09
C LEU A 146 -12.65 -12.33 -5.90
N CYS A 147 -13.49 -12.08 -6.91
CA CYS A 147 -13.94 -13.10 -7.85
C CYS A 147 -12.79 -13.65 -8.72
N THR A 148 -11.80 -12.83 -9.09
CA THR A 148 -10.62 -13.30 -9.84
C THR A 148 -9.83 -14.37 -9.06
N PHE A 149 -9.87 -14.34 -7.72
CA PHE A 149 -9.27 -15.38 -6.87
C PHE A 149 -10.19 -16.57 -6.58
N GLY A 150 -11.34 -16.68 -7.28
CA GLY A 150 -12.29 -17.77 -7.08
C GLY A 150 -13.04 -17.73 -5.75
N VAL A 151 -13.06 -16.58 -5.06
CA VAL A 151 -13.79 -16.43 -3.79
C VAL A 151 -15.30 -16.48 -4.05
N SER A 152 -16.05 -17.20 -3.21
CA SER A 152 -17.50 -17.34 -3.36
C SER A 152 -18.23 -16.03 -3.07
N SER A 153 -19.40 -15.82 -3.70
CA SER A 153 -20.20 -14.59 -3.52
C SER A 153 -20.53 -14.29 -2.05
N HIS A 154 -20.79 -15.34 -1.26
CA HIS A 154 -21.09 -15.23 0.16
C HIS A 154 -19.88 -14.75 0.98
N GLU A 155 -18.70 -15.31 0.72
CA GLU A 155 -17.46 -14.90 1.38
C GLU A 155 -17.03 -13.49 0.95
N ILE A 156 -17.25 -13.12 -0.31
CA ILE A 156 -17.06 -11.74 -0.80
C ILE A 156 -17.97 -10.78 -0.02
N ALA A 157 -19.25 -11.10 0.13
CA ALA A 157 -20.22 -10.30 0.85
C ALA A 157 -19.80 -10.09 2.32
N ARG A 158 -19.39 -11.19 2.98
CA ARG A 158 -18.88 -11.18 4.35
C ARG A 158 -17.63 -10.30 4.49
N ARG A 159 -16.66 -10.44 3.59
CA ARG A 159 -15.40 -9.66 3.63
C ARG A 159 -15.61 -8.17 3.37
N LEU A 160 -16.57 -7.82 2.53
CA LEU A 160 -16.86 -6.43 2.17
C LEU A 160 -17.92 -5.78 3.07
N GLY A 161 -18.58 -6.54 3.95
CA GLY A 161 -19.66 -6.04 4.81
C GLY A 161 -20.88 -5.54 4.04
N ILE A 162 -21.17 -6.12 2.87
CA ILE A 162 -22.32 -5.74 2.02
C ILE A 162 -23.26 -6.93 1.82
N ALA A 163 -24.50 -6.65 1.41
CA ALA A 163 -25.48 -7.69 1.14
C ALA A 163 -25.02 -8.61 -0.01
N GLU A 164 -25.17 -9.92 0.17
CA GLU A 164 -24.81 -10.92 -0.85
C GLU A 164 -25.58 -10.71 -2.17
N SER A 165 -26.81 -10.17 -2.10
CA SER A 165 -27.58 -9.76 -3.27
C SER A 165 -26.89 -8.67 -4.09
N THR A 166 -26.18 -7.74 -3.44
CA THR A 166 -25.41 -6.69 -4.11
C THR A 166 -24.20 -7.29 -4.84
N VAL A 167 -23.51 -8.24 -4.22
CA VAL A 167 -22.39 -8.97 -4.84
C VAL A 167 -22.86 -9.74 -6.06
N LYS A 168 -23.96 -10.51 -5.94
CA LYS A 168 -24.56 -11.27 -7.05
C LYS A 168 -24.99 -10.36 -8.19
N GLY A 169 -25.57 -9.18 -7.90
CA GLY A 169 -25.93 -8.18 -8.90
C GLY A 169 -24.70 -7.69 -9.68
N ILE A 170 -23.63 -7.33 -8.97
CA ILE A 170 -22.37 -6.89 -9.57
C ILE A 170 -21.75 -8.00 -10.44
N LEU A 171 -21.69 -9.25 -9.94
CA LEU A 171 -21.16 -10.38 -10.70
C LEU A 171 -22.00 -10.69 -11.94
N GLY A 172 -23.32 -10.51 -11.87
CA GLY A 172 -24.22 -10.61 -13.03
C GLY A 172 -23.91 -9.56 -14.09
N GLU A 173 -23.71 -8.30 -13.69
CA GLU A 173 -23.34 -7.22 -14.60
C GLU A 173 -21.94 -7.43 -15.23
N LEU A 174 -20.97 -7.95 -14.47
CA LEU A 174 -19.63 -8.26 -14.98
C LEU A 174 -19.64 -9.39 -16.01
N ARG A 175 -20.44 -10.44 -15.79
CA ARG A 175 -20.59 -11.56 -16.74
C ARG A 175 -21.35 -11.17 -18.01
N ALA A 176 -22.29 -10.23 -17.89
CA ALA A 176 -23.08 -9.73 -19.01
C ALA A 176 -22.31 -8.74 -19.91
N GLY A 177 -21.16 -8.23 -19.47
CA GLY A 177 -20.32 -7.31 -20.25
C GLY A 177 -20.84 -5.87 -20.35
N GLU A 178 -21.99 -5.53 -19.76
CA GLU A 178 -22.59 -4.19 -19.82
C GLU A 178 -23.03 -3.67 -18.45
N ARG A 179 -22.77 -2.38 -18.21
CA ARG A 179 -23.29 -1.62 -17.07
C ARG A 179 -24.80 -1.43 -17.30
N ARG A 180 -25.65 -1.94 -16.40
CA ARG A 180 -27.09 -1.62 -16.45
C ARG A 180 -27.28 -0.13 -16.18
N ASP A 181 -27.54 0.61 -17.25
CA ASP A 181 -27.83 2.03 -17.20
C ASP A 181 -29.27 2.21 -16.66
N ARG A 182 -29.38 2.53 -15.37
CA ARG A 182 -30.68 2.69 -14.69
C ARG A 182 -31.51 3.86 -15.26
N THR A 183 -30.87 4.72 -16.06
CA THR A 183 -31.48 5.87 -16.73
C THR A 183 -32.33 5.49 -17.95
N LYS A 184 -32.20 4.25 -18.48
CA LYS A 184 -32.95 3.80 -19.67
C LYS A 184 -34.28 3.10 -19.36
N ALA A 185 -34.65 2.93 -18.09
CA ALA A 185 -35.89 2.24 -17.70
C ALA A 185 -37.08 3.18 -17.43
N ALA A 186 -36.95 4.48 -17.73
CA ALA A 186 -37.99 5.49 -17.50
C ALA A 186 -38.30 6.33 -18.76
N ALA A 187 -38.34 5.67 -19.92
CA ALA A 187 -38.87 6.23 -21.17
C ALA A 187 -39.95 5.31 -21.75
#